data_AF-B4J3N6-F1
#
_entry.id   AF-B4J3N6-F1
#
_cell.length_a   1.000
_cell.length_b   1.000
_cell.length_c   1.000
_cell.angle_alpha   90.00
_cell.angle_beta   90.00
_cell.angle_gamma   90.00
#
_symmetry.space_group_name_H-M   'P 1'
#
loop_
_entity.id
_entity.type
_entity.pdbx_description
1 polymer ?
#
loop_
_entity_poly.entity_id
_entity_poly.type
_entity_poly.pdbx_seq_one_letter_code
_entity_poly.pdbx_strand_id
1 'polypeptide(L)'
;MPRNPNAERDNPCLREQELSFNCLNKNNFDRDICEVYFANYNNCKEFWNKVRSDRRAKGIEPYLPPIEERAAIKADYMKTKPKSK
;
A
#
# COMPACT_ATOMS: atom_id res chain seq x y z
N MET A 1 -10.62 11.36 17.13
CA MET A 1 -10.29 9.91 17.12
C MET A 1 -8.83 9.77 17.45
N PRO A 2 -8.44 8.93 18.42
CA PRO A 2 -7.03 8.70 18.72
C PRO A 2 -6.34 8.08 17.50
N ARG A 3 -5.15 8.58 17.16
CA ARG A 3 -4.30 7.97 16.13
C ARG A 3 -3.99 6.54 16.56
N ASN A 4 -4.28 5.55 15.72
CA ASN A 4 -3.85 4.17 15.97
C ASN A 4 -2.31 4.14 15.92
N PRO A 5 -1.61 3.88 17.04
CA PRO A 5 -0.14 3.90 17.07
C PRO A 5 0.47 2.77 16.23
N ASN A 6 -0.30 1.72 15.93
CA ASN A 6 0.14 0.59 15.13
C ASN A 6 -0.20 0.75 13.64
N ALA A 7 -0.72 1.89 13.19
CA ALA A 7 -1.16 2.08 11.81
C ALA A 7 -0.05 1.80 10.79
N GLU A 8 1.20 2.20 11.06
CA GLU A 8 2.34 1.95 10.17
C GLU A 8 2.67 0.45 10.04
N ARG A 9 2.52 -0.28 11.15
CA ARG A 9 2.75 -1.73 11.19
C ARG A 9 1.59 -2.48 10.51
N ASP A 10 0.36 -2.12 10.80
CA ASP A 10 -0.79 -2.93 10.39
C ASP A 10 -1.32 -2.54 9.00
N ASN A 11 -1.06 -1.32 8.53
CA ASN A 11 -1.44 -0.84 7.21
C ASN A 11 -0.20 -0.53 6.34
N PRO A 12 0.16 -1.42 5.40
CA PRO A 12 1.32 -1.22 4.55
C PRO A 12 1.09 -0.18 3.43
N CYS A 13 -0.13 0.39 3.35
CA CYS A 13 -0.57 1.43 2.43
C CYS A 13 -1.02 2.70 3.17
N LEU A 14 -0.56 2.90 4.42
CA LEU A 14 -0.94 4.06 5.23
C LEU A 14 -0.63 5.38 4.50
N ARG A 15 0.54 5.45 3.86
CA ARG A 15 0.99 6.65 3.14
C ARG A 15 0.03 7.03 2.00
N GLU A 16 -0.34 6.06 1.15
CA GLU A 16 -1.25 6.27 0.03
C GLU A 16 -2.67 6.58 0.51
N GLN A 17 -3.09 5.98 1.63
CA GLN A 17 -4.35 6.31 2.28
C GLN A 17 -4.38 7.76 2.75
N GLU A 18 -3.33 8.21 3.46
CA GLU A 18 -3.21 9.60 3.92
C GLU A 18 -3.17 10.60 2.76
N LEU A 19 -2.49 10.27 1.65
CA LEU A 19 -2.49 11.10 0.45
C LEU A 19 -3.88 11.23 -0.18
N SER A 20 -4.62 10.11 -0.25
CA SER A 20 -5.98 10.10 -0.78
C SER A 20 -6.92 10.97 0.07
N PHE A 21 -6.84 10.84 1.40
CA PHE A 21 -7.62 11.68 2.31
C PHE A 21 -7.21 13.15 2.27
N ASN A 22 -5.92 13.44 2.16
CA ASN A 22 -5.43 14.81 2.04
C ASN A 22 -5.92 15.47 0.75
N CYS A 23 -5.92 14.73 -0.37
CA CYS A 23 -6.49 15.22 -1.62
C CYS A 23 -7.98 15.56 -1.46
N LEU A 24 -8.78 14.66 -0.88
CA LEU A 24 -10.20 14.92 -0.65
C LEU A 24 -10.43 16.16 0.22
N ASN A 25 -9.69 16.28 1.34
CA ASN A 25 -9.82 17.41 2.26
C ASN A 25 -9.50 18.75 1.60
N LYS A 26 -8.57 18.78 0.64
CA LYS A 26 -8.19 20.01 -0.09
C LYS A 26 -9.14 20.36 -1.22
N ASN A 27 -9.83 19.38 -1.79
CA ASN A 27 -10.66 19.55 -2.99
C ASN A 27 -12.15 19.40 -2.69
N ASN A 28 -12.60 19.78 -1.49
CA ASN A 28 -14.02 19.69 -1.07
C ASN A 28 -14.64 18.29 -1.29
N PHE A 29 -13.85 17.24 -1.08
CA PHE A 29 -14.23 15.85 -1.29
C PHE A 29 -14.58 15.47 -2.74
N ASP A 30 -14.13 16.26 -3.71
CA ASP A 30 -14.18 15.90 -5.13
C ASP A 30 -13.28 14.67 -5.39
N ARG A 31 -13.91 13.58 -5.81
CA ARG A 31 -13.25 12.29 -6.01
C ARG A 31 -12.54 12.22 -7.35
N ASP A 32 -13.03 12.94 -8.35
CA ASP A 32 -12.53 12.85 -9.72
C ASP A 32 -11.13 13.47 -9.80
N ILE A 33 -10.92 14.58 -9.07
CA ILE A 33 -9.60 15.21 -8.93
C ILE A 33 -8.58 14.28 -8.22
N CYS A 34 -9.07 13.38 -7.37
CA CYS A 34 -8.24 12.51 -6.54
C CYS A 34 -8.03 11.10 -7.10
N GLU A 35 -8.46 10.83 -8.34
CA GLU A 35 -8.43 9.51 -8.95
C GLU A 35 -7.03 8.85 -8.89
N VAL A 36 -5.97 9.62 -9.18
CA VAL A 36 -4.58 9.12 -9.14
C VAL A 36 -4.18 8.64 -7.74
N TYR A 37 -4.63 9.32 -6.68
CA TYR A 37 -4.34 8.91 -5.31
C TYR A 37 -5.07 7.62 -4.95
N PHE A 38 -6.32 7.47 -5.39
CA PHE A 38 -7.08 6.23 -5.23
C PHE A 38 -6.47 5.07 -6.02
N ALA A 39 -6.03 5.33 -7.25
CA ALA A 39 -5.33 4.34 -8.06
C ALA A 39 -4.05 3.87 -7.36
N ASN A 40 -3.25 4.78 -6.81
CA ASN A 40 -2.06 4.43 -6.03
C ASN A 40 -2.39 3.61 -4.77
N TYR A 41 -3.43 3.99 -4.03
CA TYR A 41 -3.89 3.24 -2.87
C TYR A 41 -4.37 1.82 -3.23
N ASN A 42 -5.12 1.68 -4.33
CA ASN A 42 -5.59 0.39 -4.82
C ASN A 42 -4.42 -0.49 -5.31
N ASN A 43 -3.49 0.07 -6.08
CA ASN A 43 -2.28 -0.61 -6.52
C ASN A 43 -1.46 -1.12 -5.32
N CYS A 44 -1.34 -0.31 -4.26
CA CYS A 44 -0.67 -0.72 -3.04
C CYS A 44 -1.37 -1.92 -2.38
N LYS A 45 -2.71 -1.86 -2.21
CA LYS A 45 -3.48 -2.98 -1.63
C LYS A 45 -3.35 -4.25 -2.46
N GLU A 46 -3.44 -4.15 -3.78
CA GLU A 46 -3.30 -5.30 -4.68
C GLU A 46 -1.93 -5.95 -4.55
N PHE A 47 -0.87 -5.14 -4.54
CA PHE A 47 0.50 -5.63 -4.34
C PHE A 47 0.63 -6.40 -3.02
N TRP A 48 0.19 -5.80 -1.90
CA TRP A 48 0.33 -6.44 -0.60
C TRP A 48 -0.59 -7.66 -0.42
N ASN A 49 -1.75 -7.68 -1.06
CA ASN A 49 -2.60 -8.87 -1.10
C ASN A 49 -1.90 -10.02 -1.82
N LYS A 50 -1.20 -9.77 -2.94
CA LYS A 50 -0.38 -10.78 -3.63
C LYS A 50 0.75 -11.29 -2.72
N VAL A 51 1.50 -10.39 -2.08
CA VAL A 51 2.56 -10.77 -1.14
C VAL A 51 2.03 -11.62 0.01
N ARG A 52 0.87 -11.26 0.59
CA ARG A 52 0.23 -12.03 1.65
C ARG A 52 -0.19 -13.42 1.18
N SER A 53 -0.79 -13.52 -0.01
CA SER A 53 -1.16 -14.81 -0.61
C SER A 53 0.06 -15.69 -0.87
N ASP A 54 1.15 -15.12 -1.41
CA ASP A 54 2.39 -15.85 -1.68
C ASP A 54 3.06 -16.35 -0.40
N ARG A 55 3.11 -15.51 0.64
CA ARG A 55 3.65 -15.89 1.96
C ARG A 55 2.80 -16.98 2.60
N ARG A 56 1.47 -16.88 2.52
CA ARG A 56 0.54 -17.92 2.99
C ARG A 56 0.76 -19.24 2.26
N ALA A 57 0.89 -19.22 0.93
CA ALA A 57 1.15 -20.43 0.14
C ALA A 57 2.49 -21.10 0.50
N LYS A 58 3.48 -20.31 0.94
CA LYS A 58 4.79 -20.78 1.41
C LYS A 58 4.82 -21.12 2.91
N GLY A 59 3.73 -20.92 3.65
CA GLY A 59 3.68 -21.12 5.10
C GLY A 59 4.54 -20.14 5.92
N ILE A 60 4.84 -18.95 5.39
CA ILE A 60 5.70 -17.95 6.04
C ILE A 60 4.84 -17.00 6.89
N GLU A 61 5.05 -17.02 8.20
CA GLU A 61 4.41 -16.10 9.15
C GLU A 61 5.41 -15.05 9.68
N PRO A 62 4.98 -13.78 9.88
CA PRO A 62 3.64 -13.24 9.62
C PRO A 62 3.34 -13.10 8.11
N TYR A 63 2.05 -13.23 7.73
CA TYR A 63 1.66 -13.08 6.31
C TYR A 63 1.84 -11.66 5.78
N LEU A 64 1.70 -10.66 6.64
CA LEU A 64 2.10 -9.29 6.33
C LEU A 64 3.55 -9.11 6.76
N PRO A 65 4.48 -8.79 5.84
CA PRO A 65 5.87 -8.60 6.20
C PRO A 65 6.08 -7.47 7.22
N PRO A 66 7.06 -7.63 8.13
CA PRO A 66 7.47 -6.57 9.05
C PRO A 66 8.04 -5.38 8.28
N ILE A 67 8.07 -4.20 8.91
CA ILE A 67 8.34 -2.91 8.25
C ILE A 67 9.71 -2.91 7.56
N GLU A 68 10.73 -3.50 8.20
CA GLU A 68 12.09 -3.61 7.69
C GLU A 68 12.19 -4.36 6.35
N GLU A 69 11.35 -5.39 6.14
CA GLU A 69 11.36 -6.19 4.90
C GLU A 69 10.64 -5.48 3.75
N ARG A 70 9.75 -4.53 4.04
CA ARG A 70 8.81 -4.00 3.04
C ARG A 70 9.50 -3.29 1.89
N ALA A 71 10.57 -2.54 2.20
CA ALA A 71 11.31 -1.80 1.19
C ALA A 71 11.98 -2.74 0.18
N ALA A 72 12.58 -3.83 0.67
CA ALA A 72 13.22 -4.84 -0.17
C ALA A 72 12.19 -5.56 -1.06
N ILE A 73 11.07 -6.03 -0.48
CA ILE A 73 10.02 -6.73 -1.24
C ILE A 73 9.42 -5.83 -2.32
N LYS A 74 9.18 -4.54 -2.02
CA LYS A 74 8.73 -3.56 -3.03
C LYS A 74 9.77 -3.40 -4.15
N ALA A 75 11.04 -3.23 -3.80
CA ALA A 75 12.11 -3.06 -4.78
C ALA A 75 12.23 -4.26 -5.72
N ASP A 76 12.15 -5.49 -5.18
CA ASP A 76 12.21 -6.71 -5.98
C ASP A 76 10.99 -6.87 -6.89
N TYR A 77 9.78 -6.53 -6.42
CA TYR A 77 8.59 -6.52 -7.25
C TYR A 77 8.66 -5.50 -8.39
N MET A 78 9.28 -4.34 -8.18
CA MET A 78 9.45 -3.36 -9.25
C MET A 78 10.44 -3.82 -10.33
N LYS A 79 11.38 -4.72 -10.00
CA LYS A 79 12.27 -5.34 -11.00
C LYS A 79 11.54 -6.33 -11.89
N THR A 80 10.50 -7.00 -11.38
CA THR A 80 9.73 -7.99 -12.14
C THR A 80 8.67 -7.37 -13.04
N LYS A 81 8.26 -6.12 -12.77
CA LYS A 81 7.42 -5.38 -13.72
C LYS A 81 8.21 -5.04 -14.98
N PRO A 82 7.69 -5.34 -16.18
CA PRO A 82 8.30 -4.84 -17.40
C PRO A 82 8.36 -3.32 -17.31
N LYS A 83 9.53 -2.74 -17.56
CA LYS A 83 9.65 -1.28 -17.75
C LYS A 83 8.72 -0.95 -18.92
N SER A 84 7.63 -0.21 -18.66
CA SER A 84 6.87 0.40 -19.75
C SER A 84 7.88 1.14 -20.62
N LYS A 85 7.98 0.70 -21.86
CA LYS A 85 8.72 1.37 -22.92
C LYS A 85 8.02 2.68 -23.25
#